data_AF-A0A377HZZ4-F1
#
_entry.id   AF-A0A377HZZ4-F1
#
_cell.length_a   1.000
_cell.length_b   1.000
_cell.length_c   1.000
_cell.angle_alpha   90.00
_cell.angle_beta   90.00
_cell.angle_gamma   90.00
#
_symmetry.space_group_name_H-M   'P 1'
#
loop_
_entity.id
_entity.type
_entity.pdbx_description
1 polymer ?
#
loop_
_entity_poly.entity_id
_entity_poly.type
_entity_poly.pdbx_seq_one_letter_code
_entity_poly.pdbx_strand_id
1 'polypeptide(L)'
;MQDMMLSTPPIEDLTPAPSINDPVVEWFLTQCHVHRYPAKYTLIHAGEKAESLYYIVSGSVSVFVKDDEHKEMLLTNLGQGEFLGEISLFEEKLQTRTAWVKTKETCEIAEISYKRFKQIVHINPEILMYLSAQMARRLRQTSSQVSNLAFLDVAGRIAQTLMNLARQPDAMTHPEGMQIKITRQEIGQMVGCSEKRLDVF
;
A
#
# COMPACT_ATOMS: atom_id res chain seq x y z
N MET A 1 -31.88 16.52 -11.23
CA MET A 1 -31.43 15.30 -10.53
C MET A 1 -30.03 15.62 -10.06
N GLN A 2 -29.89 15.93 -8.77
CA GLN A 2 -28.68 16.51 -8.20
C GLN A 2 -27.67 15.38 -8.02
N ASP A 3 -26.55 15.44 -8.74
CA ASP A 3 -25.46 14.49 -8.58
C ASP A 3 -24.95 14.57 -7.16
N MET A 4 -25.36 13.60 -6.36
CA MET A 4 -24.85 13.31 -5.04
C MET A 4 -23.43 12.77 -5.25
N MET A 5 -22.48 13.68 -5.47
CA MET A 5 -21.06 13.39 -5.35
C MET A 5 -20.86 12.83 -3.94
N LEU A 6 -20.70 11.52 -3.85
CA LEU A 6 -20.21 10.85 -2.66
C LEU A 6 -18.80 11.41 -2.42
N SER A 7 -18.72 12.51 -1.68
CA SER A 7 -17.45 13.05 -1.22
C SER A 7 -16.82 11.97 -0.38
N THR A 8 -15.75 11.36 -0.91
CA THR A 8 -14.94 10.43 -0.13
C THR A 8 -14.51 11.20 1.12
N PRO A 9 -14.75 10.66 2.33
CA PRO A 9 -14.41 11.38 3.55
C PRO A 9 -12.92 11.74 3.53
N PRO A 10 -12.53 12.90 4.07
CA PRO A 10 -11.13 13.33 4.09
C PRO A 10 -10.25 12.26 4.75
N ILE A 11 -9.00 12.18 4.30
CA ILE A 11 -7.99 11.18 4.73
C ILE A 11 -7.78 11.20 6.26
N GLU A 12 -8.13 12.31 6.93
CA GLU A 12 -7.99 12.55 8.37
C GLU A 12 -8.92 11.71 9.26
N ASP A 13 -9.98 11.07 8.73
CA ASP A 13 -10.91 10.20 9.49
C ASP A 13 -10.58 8.70 9.41
N LEU A 14 -9.39 8.34 8.94
CA LEU A 14 -9.00 6.94 8.79
C LEU A 14 -8.42 6.37 10.07
N THR A 15 -8.82 5.15 10.44
CA THR A 15 -8.13 4.37 11.46
C THR A 15 -6.65 4.23 11.06
N PRO A 16 -5.71 4.77 11.86
CA PRO A 16 -4.29 4.68 11.57
C PRO A 16 -3.86 3.22 11.61
N ALA A 17 -2.73 2.92 10.96
CA ALA A 17 -2.08 1.63 11.18
C ALA A 17 -1.78 1.49 12.68
N PRO A 18 -1.95 0.29 13.27
CA PRO A 18 -1.69 0.09 14.68
C PRO A 18 -0.22 0.41 14.99
N SER A 19 0.01 1.07 16.12
CA SER A 19 1.35 1.39 16.58
C SER A 19 2.16 0.12 16.81
N ILE A 20 3.46 0.16 16.57
CA ILE A 20 4.34 -0.96 16.90
C ILE A 20 4.38 -1.25 18.42
N ASN A 21 4.11 -0.24 19.24
CA ASN A 21 4.04 -0.35 20.71
C ASN A 21 2.63 -0.76 21.20
N ASP A 22 1.72 -1.09 20.28
CA ASP A 22 0.42 -1.63 20.65
C ASP A 22 0.61 -3.05 21.25
N PRO A 23 0.05 -3.37 22.43
CA PRO A 23 0.27 -4.67 23.06
C PRO A 23 -0.14 -5.88 22.19
N VAL A 24 -1.15 -5.71 21.32
CA VAL A 24 -1.58 -6.74 20.37
C VAL A 24 -0.52 -6.94 19.30
N VAL A 25 0.06 -5.85 18.80
CA VAL A 25 1.14 -5.89 17.81
C VAL A 25 2.42 -6.46 18.41
N GLU A 26 2.81 -6.02 19.61
CA GLU A 26 3.98 -6.56 20.32
C GLU A 26 3.84 -8.08 20.51
N TRP A 27 2.68 -8.53 20.97
CA TRP A 27 2.39 -9.95 21.10
C TRP A 27 2.45 -10.67 19.74
N PHE A 28 1.83 -10.10 18.69
CA PHE A 28 1.89 -10.66 17.34
C PHE A 28 3.32 -10.81 16.84
N LEU A 29 4.18 -9.82 17.08
CA LEU A 29 5.60 -9.86 16.66
C LEU A 29 6.38 -10.98 17.35
N THR A 30 6.03 -11.35 18.58
CA THR A 30 6.64 -12.54 19.24
C THR A 30 6.33 -13.86 18.53
N GLN A 31 5.34 -13.88 17.64
CA GLN A 31 4.93 -15.05 16.85
C GLN A 31 5.54 -15.08 15.45
N CYS A 32 6.36 -14.07 15.11
CA CYS A 32 6.93 -13.86 13.78
C CYS A 32 8.44 -14.09 13.75
N HIS A 33 8.99 -14.24 12.55
CA HIS A 33 10.42 -14.10 12.29
C HIS A 33 10.70 -12.73 11.67
N VAL A 34 11.57 -11.94 12.29
CA VAL A 34 11.90 -10.60 11.78
C VAL A 34 13.16 -10.66 10.94
N HIS A 35 13.06 -10.14 9.72
CA HIS A 35 14.15 -10.09 8.75
C HIS A 35 14.43 -8.65 8.34
N ARG A 36 15.70 -8.36 8.07
CA ARG A 36 16.14 -7.05 7.58
C ARG A 36 16.45 -7.13 6.09
N TYR A 37 15.89 -6.20 5.33
CA TYR A 37 16.06 -6.11 3.88
C TYR A 37 16.69 -4.78 3.49
N PRO A 38 17.68 -4.75 2.57
CA PRO A 38 18.25 -3.51 2.08
C PRO A 38 17.25 -2.76 1.19
N ALA A 39 17.54 -1.50 0.89
CA ALA A 39 16.74 -0.71 -0.06
C ALA A 39 16.76 -1.34 -1.46
N LYS A 40 15.67 -1.17 -2.22
CA LYS A 40 15.48 -1.68 -3.58
C LYS A 40 15.44 -3.21 -3.69
N TYR A 41 15.30 -3.92 -2.57
CA TYR A 41 15.15 -5.37 -2.54
C TYR A 41 13.73 -5.77 -2.92
N THR A 42 13.58 -6.76 -3.81
CA THR A 42 12.26 -7.32 -4.15
C THR A 42 11.91 -8.39 -3.12
N LEU A 43 10.96 -8.06 -2.24
CA LEU A 43 10.49 -8.94 -1.16
C LEU A 43 9.52 -10.01 -1.69
N ILE A 44 8.65 -9.63 -2.62
CA ILE A 44 7.63 -10.51 -3.19
C ILE A 44 7.66 -10.39 -4.70
N HIS A 45 7.65 -11.52 -5.40
CA HIS A 45 7.39 -11.57 -6.83
C HIS A 45 5.96 -12.04 -7.10
N ALA A 46 5.26 -11.37 -8.02
CA ALA A 46 3.95 -11.85 -8.45
C ALA A 46 4.07 -13.23 -9.13
N GLY A 47 3.06 -14.07 -8.94
CA GLY A 47 3.02 -15.45 -9.45
C GLY A 47 3.72 -16.48 -8.58
N GLU A 48 4.59 -16.08 -7.65
CA GLU A 48 5.21 -17.01 -6.70
C GLU A 48 4.18 -17.57 -5.72
N LYS A 49 4.48 -18.74 -5.16
CA LYS A 49 3.62 -19.38 -4.15
C LYS A 49 3.46 -18.46 -2.94
N ALA A 50 2.22 -18.29 -2.49
CA ALA A 50 1.90 -17.45 -1.35
C ALA A 50 1.64 -18.32 -0.11
N GLU A 51 2.54 -18.24 0.88
CA GLU A 51 2.46 -19.06 2.11
C GLU A 51 2.62 -18.26 3.41
N SER A 52 3.01 -16.99 3.30
CA SER A 52 3.34 -16.13 4.44
C SER A 52 2.66 -14.77 4.34
N LEU A 53 2.25 -14.25 5.49
CA LEU A 53 1.86 -12.87 5.69
C LEU A 53 3.08 -12.10 6.24
N TYR A 54 3.19 -10.83 5.89
CA TYR A 54 4.25 -9.98 6.38
C TYR A 54 3.68 -8.72 7.05
N TYR A 55 4.46 -8.13 7.95
CA TYR A 55 4.16 -6.88 8.63
C TYR A 55 5.41 -5.99 8.66
N ILE A 56 5.25 -4.71 8.31
CA ILE A 56 6.36 -3.75 8.24
C ILE A 56 6.63 -3.21 9.64
N VAL A 57 7.73 -3.66 10.25
CA VAL A 57 8.21 -3.21 11.56
C VAL A 57 8.82 -1.82 11.43
N SER A 58 9.62 -1.59 10.39
CA SER A 58 10.19 -0.28 10.06
C SER A 58 10.50 -0.17 8.56
N GLY A 59 10.56 1.07 8.07
CA GLY A 59 10.79 1.40 6.66
C GLY A 59 9.50 1.43 5.83
N SER A 60 9.67 1.39 4.50
CA SER A 60 8.57 1.49 3.54
C SER A 60 8.82 0.65 2.29
N VAL A 61 7.73 0.21 1.66
CA VAL A 61 7.74 -0.61 0.44
C VAL A 61 6.78 -0.06 -0.60
N SER A 62 7.03 -0.39 -1.86
CA SER A 62 6.15 -0.11 -2.99
C SER A 62 5.52 -1.41 -3.49
N VAL A 63 4.20 -1.40 -3.67
CA VAL A 63 3.43 -2.49 -4.26
C VAL A 63 3.07 -2.11 -5.68
N PHE A 64 3.45 -2.94 -6.65
CA PHE A 64 3.24 -2.64 -8.07
C PHE A 64 2.86 -3.89 -8.86
N VAL A 65 2.18 -3.64 -9.98
CA VAL A 65 1.86 -4.65 -11.00
C VAL A 65 2.63 -4.33 -12.28
N LYS A 66 2.77 -5.33 -13.13
CA LYS A 66 3.41 -5.21 -14.44
C LYS A 66 2.44 -5.62 -15.52
N ASP A 67 2.47 -4.93 -16.66
CA ASP A 67 1.85 -5.41 -17.88
C ASP A 67 2.77 -6.40 -18.63
N ASP A 68 2.30 -6.92 -19.76
CA ASP A 68 3.05 -7.86 -20.60
C ASP A 68 4.35 -7.25 -21.18
N GLU A 69 4.41 -5.92 -21.29
CA GLU A 69 5.59 -5.15 -21.70
C GLU A 69 6.52 -4.79 -20.54
N HIS A 70 6.29 -5.37 -19.34
CA HIS A 70 7.04 -5.13 -18.10
C HIS A 70 6.96 -3.69 -17.59
N LYS A 71 6.00 -2.89 -18.04
CA LYS A 71 5.77 -1.55 -17.50
C LYS A 71 5.16 -1.67 -16.12
N GLU A 72 5.75 -0.98 -15.16
CA GLU A 72 5.32 -1.00 -13.77
C GLU A 72 4.23 0.05 -13.53
N MET A 73 3.13 -0.36 -12.91
CA MET A 73 2.11 0.52 -12.35
C MET A 73 2.16 0.40 -10.82
N LEU A 74 2.37 1.53 -10.14
CA LEU A 74 2.36 1.58 -8.69
C LEU A 74 0.91 1.52 -8.20
N LEU A 75 0.58 0.48 -7.41
CA LEU A 75 -0.74 0.38 -6.79
C LEU A 75 -0.80 1.23 -5.52
N THR A 76 0.20 1.07 -4.65
CA THR A 76 0.29 1.80 -3.39
C THR A 76 1.70 1.72 -2.77
N ASN A 77 2.00 2.64 -1.87
CA ASN A 77 3.14 2.55 -0.96
C ASN A 77 2.64 2.16 0.42
N LEU A 78 3.39 1.30 1.10
CA LEU A 78 3.08 0.85 2.44
C LEU A 78 4.22 1.18 3.40
N GLY A 79 3.87 1.58 4.62
CA GLY A 79 4.82 1.98 5.64
C GLY A 79 4.77 1.11 6.90
N GLN A 80 5.52 1.56 7.92
CA GLN A 80 5.47 1.00 9.25
C GLN A 80 4.02 0.80 9.74
N GLY A 81 3.76 -0.36 10.32
CA GLY A 81 2.44 -0.68 10.85
C GLY A 81 1.53 -1.43 9.88
N GLU A 82 1.93 -1.57 8.61
CA GLU A 82 1.08 -2.16 7.58
C GLU A 82 1.46 -3.61 7.22
N PHE A 83 0.44 -4.40 6.94
CA PHE A 83 0.55 -5.79 6.49
C PHE A 83 0.69 -5.90 4.98
N LEU A 84 1.30 -6.97 4.49
CA LEU A 84 1.37 -7.28 3.06
C LEU A 84 1.39 -8.78 2.80
N GLY A 85 0.93 -9.17 1.60
CA GLY A 85 0.82 -10.57 1.22
C GLY A 85 -0.39 -11.27 1.83
N GLU A 86 -1.48 -10.53 2.08
CA GLU A 86 -2.68 -10.99 2.75
C GLU A 86 -3.70 -11.70 1.84
N ILE A 87 -3.66 -11.48 0.53
CA ILE A 87 -4.75 -11.93 -0.37
C ILE A 87 -4.95 -13.46 -0.31
N SER A 88 -3.88 -14.23 -0.50
CA SER A 88 -3.93 -15.70 -0.48
C SER A 88 -4.14 -16.31 0.91
N LEU A 89 -4.07 -15.51 1.97
CA LEU A 89 -4.45 -15.96 3.31
C LEU A 89 -5.96 -16.24 3.38
N PHE A 90 -6.76 -15.41 2.69
CA PHE A 90 -8.23 -15.45 2.71
C PHE A 90 -8.84 -16.11 1.48
N GLU A 91 -8.18 -16.05 0.31
CA GLU A 91 -8.61 -16.74 -0.91
C GLU A 91 -7.79 -18.02 -1.09
N GLU A 92 -8.23 -19.12 -0.48
CA GLU A 92 -7.47 -20.38 -0.45
C GLU A 92 -7.27 -21.02 -1.82
N LYS A 93 -8.13 -20.69 -2.81
CA LYS A 93 -7.93 -21.15 -4.19
C LYS A 93 -6.82 -20.39 -4.90
N LEU A 94 -6.52 -19.18 -4.47
CA LEU A 94 -5.46 -18.33 -5.02
C LEU A 94 -4.16 -18.58 -4.25
N GLN A 95 -3.38 -19.55 -4.71
CA GLN A 95 -2.14 -19.97 -4.04
C GLN A 95 -0.91 -19.14 -4.44
N THR A 96 -1.09 -18.03 -5.16
CA THR A 96 0.00 -17.22 -5.71
C THR A 96 -0.10 -15.75 -5.34
N ARG A 97 1.04 -15.08 -5.33
CA ARG A 97 1.16 -13.63 -5.09
C ARG A 97 0.59 -12.86 -6.28
N THR A 98 -0.18 -11.80 -6.01
CA THR A 98 -0.87 -11.02 -7.06
C THR A 98 -0.09 -9.80 -7.53
N ALA A 99 0.94 -9.39 -6.80
CA ALA A 99 1.71 -8.18 -7.07
C ALA A 99 3.16 -8.34 -6.63
N TRP A 100 4.03 -7.50 -7.16
CA TRP A 100 5.40 -7.37 -6.70
C TRP A 100 5.48 -6.39 -5.54
N VAL A 101 6.40 -6.63 -4.61
CA VAL A 101 6.69 -5.72 -3.50
C VAL A 101 8.18 -5.47 -3.43
N LYS A 102 8.59 -4.20 -3.44
CA LYS A 102 9.99 -3.78 -3.37
C LYS A 102 10.19 -2.79 -2.23
N THR A 103 11.28 -2.94 -1.47
CA THR A 103 11.65 -2.00 -0.41
C THR A 103 12.10 -0.67 -1.00
N LYS A 104 11.62 0.45 -0.46
CA LYS A 104 12.06 1.80 -0.86
C LYS A 104 13.33 2.22 -0.14
N GLU A 105 13.49 1.73 1.08
CA GLU A 105 14.60 1.98 1.99
C GLU A 105 14.99 0.69 2.73
N THR A 106 15.90 0.76 3.70
CA THR A 106 16.15 -0.40 4.56
C THR A 106 14.94 -0.68 5.42
N CYS A 107 14.41 -1.89 5.35
CA CYS A 107 13.20 -2.29 6.09
C CYS A 107 13.51 -3.41 7.06
N GLU A 108 12.82 -3.40 8.20
CA GLU A 108 12.63 -4.57 9.04
C GLU A 108 11.20 -5.07 8.85
N ILE A 109 11.07 -6.36 8.53
CA ILE A 109 9.81 -6.95 8.14
C ILE A 109 9.64 -8.26 8.92
N ALA A 110 8.53 -8.34 9.64
CA ALA A 110 8.11 -9.55 10.34
C ALA A 110 7.37 -10.48 9.36
N GLU A 111 7.72 -11.76 9.36
CA GLU A 111 7.10 -12.80 8.56
C GLU A 111 6.42 -13.84 9.45
N ILE A 112 5.23 -14.27 9.04
CA ILE A 112 4.47 -15.34 9.68
C ILE A 112 3.79 -16.21 8.64
N SER A 113 3.90 -17.54 8.77
CA SER A 113 3.18 -18.46 7.88
C SER A 113 1.67 -18.30 8.03
N TYR A 114 0.91 -18.49 6.95
CA TYR A 114 -0.56 -18.45 7.01
C TYR A 114 -1.15 -19.42 8.02
N LYS A 115 -0.56 -20.62 8.14
CA LYS A 115 -0.97 -21.62 9.14
C LYS A 115 -0.82 -21.06 10.55
N ARG A 116 0.32 -20.45 10.86
CA ARG A 116 0.56 -19.86 12.18
C ARG A 116 -0.35 -18.64 12.42
N PHE A 117 -0.52 -17.78 11.41
CA PHE A 117 -1.43 -16.64 11.50
C PHE A 117 -2.86 -17.07 11.84
N LYS A 118 -3.40 -18.07 11.12
CA LYS A 118 -4.74 -18.61 11.41
C LYS A 118 -4.85 -19.13 12.85
N GLN A 119 -3.81 -19.75 13.41
CA GLN A 119 -3.83 -20.19 14.81
C GLN A 119 -3.89 -19.02 15.80
N ILE A 120 -3.05 -17.99 15.59
CA ILE A 120 -2.96 -16.86 16.54
C ILE A 120 -4.22 -15.99 16.51
N VAL A 121 -4.93 -15.91 15.37
CA VAL A 121 -6.22 -15.21 15.26
C VAL A 121 -7.28 -15.80 16.19
N HIS A 122 -7.23 -17.11 16.49
CA HIS A 122 -8.16 -17.72 17.46
C HIS A 122 -7.81 -17.35 18.92
N ILE A 123 -6.57 -16.94 19.18
CA ILE A 123 -6.08 -16.58 20.52
C ILE A 123 -6.31 -15.08 20.77
N ASN A 124 -5.94 -14.25 19.80
CA ASN A 124 -6.16 -12.81 19.85
C ASN A 124 -6.74 -12.31 18.51
N PRO A 125 -8.08 -12.25 18.39
CA PRO A 125 -8.76 -11.85 17.16
C PRO A 125 -8.51 -10.39 16.75
N GLU A 126 -8.04 -9.55 17.66
CA GLU A 126 -7.85 -8.12 17.41
C GLU A 126 -6.84 -7.85 16.28
N ILE A 127 -5.83 -8.72 16.11
CA ILE A 127 -4.88 -8.61 15.00
C ILE A 127 -5.57 -8.76 13.62
N LEU A 128 -6.62 -9.58 13.55
CA LEU A 128 -7.43 -9.72 12.33
C LEU A 128 -8.23 -8.45 12.06
N MET A 129 -8.68 -7.74 13.11
CA MET A 129 -9.38 -6.47 12.95
C MET A 129 -8.46 -5.40 12.35
N TYR A 130 -7.20 -5.33 12.77
CA TYR A 130 -6.21 -4.42 12.18
C TYR A 130 -5.94 -4.73 10.71
N LEU A 131 -5.74 -6.00 10.38
CA LEU A 131 -5.57 -6.45 8.99
C LEU A 131 -6.81 -6.12 8.13
N SER A 132 -8.01 -6.37 8.67
CA SER A 132 -9.28 -6.12 7.98
C SER A 132 -9.53 -4.63 7.75
N ALA A 133 -9.22 -3.78 8.73
CA ALA A 133 -9.31 -2.32 8.60
C ALA A 133 -8.39 -1.80 7.49
N GLN A 134 -7.17 -2.32 7.41
CA GLN A 134 -6.25 -2.00 6.32
C GLN A 134 -6.79 -2.45 4.96
N MET A 135 -7.34 -3.68 4.85
CA MET A 135 -7.93 -4.17 3.60
C MET A 135 -9.11 -3.28 3.16
N ALA A 136 -9.97 -2.84 4.08
CA ALA A 136 -11.06 -1.92 3.78
C ALA A 136 -10.55 -0.56 3.26
N ARG A 137 -9.49 -0.02 3.88
CA ARG A 137 -8.82 1.21 3.41
C ARG A 137 -8.28 1.04 1.99
N ARG A 138 -7.60 -0.08 1.70
CA ARG A 138 -7.07 -0.39 0.36
C ARG A 138 -8.16 -0.53 -0.67
N LEU A 139 -9.24 -1.25 -0.37
CA LEU A 139 -10.36 -1.40 -1.28
C LEU A 139 -10.94 -0.04 -1.68
N ARG A 140 -11.14 0.87 -0.71
CA ARG A 140 -11.59 2.24 -1.00
C ARG A 140 -10.61 3.02 -1.88
N GLN A 141 -9.31 2.93 -1.59
CA GLN A 141 -8.27 3.58 -2.39
C GLN A 141 -8.26 3.06 -3.83
N THR A 142 -8.30 1.74 -4.02
CA THR A 142 -8.35 1.12 -5.35
C THR A 142 -9.63 1.50 -6.09
N SER A 143 -10.79 1.53 -5.44
CA SER A 143 -12.03 2.01 -6.06
C SER A 143 -11.95 3.47 -6.51
N SER A 144 -11.30 4.33 -5.72
CA SER A 144 -11.04 5.73 -6.12
C SER A 144 -10.09 5.82 -7.32
N GLN A 145 -9.02 5.00 -7.35
CA GLN A 145 -8.13 4.92 -8.52
C GLN A 145 -8.87 4.48 -9.79
N VAL A 146 -9.74 3.47 -9.69
CA VAL A 146 -10.58 3.01 -10.81
C VAL A 146 -11.51 4.13 -11.28
N SER A 147 -12.14 4.88 -10.38
CA SER A 147 -12.97 6.03 -10.71
C SER A 147 -12.16 7.11 -11.46
N ASN A 148 -10.97 7.45 -10.97
CA ASN A 148 -10.09 8.42 -11.61
C ASN A 148 -9.68 7.97 -13.01
N LEU A 149 -9.41 6.68 -13.22
CA LEU A 149 -9.09 6.13 -14.54
C LEU A 149 -10.28 6.17 -15.50
N ALA A 150 -11.50 6.01 -15.00
CA ALA A 150 -12.72 6.01 -15.81
C ALA A 150 -13.19 7.42 -16.21
N PHE A 151 -13.02 8.43 -15.33
CA PHE A 151 -13.66 9.73 -15.49
C PHE A 151 -12.70 10.91 -15.66
N LEU A 152 -11.42 10.77 -15.32
CA LEU A 152 -10.45 11.86 -15.46
C LEU A 152 -9.54 11.62 -16.65
N ASP A 153 -9.23 12.70 -17.37
CA ASP A 153 -8.14 12.71 -18.34
C ASP A 153 -6.78 12.67 -17.62
N VAL A 154 -5.68 12.61 -18.40
CA VAL A 154 -4.32 12.52 -17.83
C VAL A 154 -4.02 13.70 -16.91
N ALA A 155 -4.41 14.91 -17.30
CA ALA A 155 -4.19 16.13 -16.51
C ALA A 155 -4.95 16.07 -15.17
N GLY A 156 -6.23 15.68 -15.19
CA GLY A 156 -7.04 15.52 -13.99
C GLY A 156 -6.46 14.46 -13.04
N ARG A 157 -5.93 13.35 -13.57
CA ARG A 157 -5.27 12.33 -12.74
C ARG A 157 -3.97 12.83 -12.13
N ILE A 158 -3.15 13.58 -12.87
CA ILE A 158 -1.94 14.22 -12.32
C ILE A 158 -2.33 15.17 -11.18
N ALA A 159 -3.28 16.07 -11.41
CA ALA A 159 -3.76 17.00 -10.41
C ALA A 159 -4.24 16.29 -9.13
N GLN A 160 -5.05 15.23 -9.27
CA GLN A 160 -5.52 14.44 -8.14
C GLN A 160 -4.39 13.76 -7.38
N THR A 161 -3.42 13.18 -8.09
CA THR A 161 -2.23 12.58 -7.47
C THR A 161 -1.43 13.60 -6.68
N LEU A 162 -1.16 14.78 -7.24
CA LEU A 162 -0.43 15.85 -6.55
C LEU A 162 -1.18 16.35 -5.32
N MET A 163 -2.50 16.52 -5.40
CA MET A 163 -3.35 16.90 -4.25
C MET A 163 -3.33 15.83 -3.15
N ASN A 164 -3.35 14.56 -3.52
CA ASN A 164 -3.28 13.47 -2.55
C ASN A 164 -1.92 13.43 -1.83
N LEU A 165 -0.82 13.59 -2.58
CA LEU A 165 0.53 13.65 -2.02
C LEU A 165 0.72 14.85 -1.11
N ALA A 166 0.16 16.00 -1.46
CA ALA A 166 0.23 17.21 -0.63
C ALA A 166 -0.47 17.08 0.73
N ARG A 167 -1.36 16.09 0.90
CA ARG A 167 -2.06 15.80 2.17
C ARG A 167 -1.39 14.70 2.99
N GLN A 168 -0.33 14.08 2.49
CA GLN A 168 0.37 13.02 3.21
C GLN A 168 1.30 13.59 4.29
N PRO A 169 1.62 12.83 5.35
CA PRO A 169 2.44 13.30 6.46
C PRO A 169 3.87 13.69 6.07
N ASP A 170 4.36 13.18 4.95
CA ASP A 170 5.69 13.45 4.38
C ASP A 170 5.74 14.72 3.53
N ALA A 171 4.60 15.37 3.27
CA ALA A 171 4.56 16.67 2.62
C ALA A 171 5.06 17.77 3.57
N MET A 172 5.94 18.62 3.06
CA MET A 172 6.56 19.70 3.83
C MET A 172 5.76 20.99 3.65
N THR A 173 5.48 21.71 4.74
CA THR A 173 4.85 23.03 4.65
C THR A 173 5.76 24.02 3.93
N HIS A 174 5.20 24.79 3.00
CA HIS A 174 5.89 25.82 2.23
C HIS A 174 5.07 27.13 2.28
N PRO A 175 5.68 28.33 2.18
CA PRO A 175 4.94 29.60 2.22
C PRO A 175 3.79 29.72 1.20
N GLU A 176 3.89 29.02 0.08
CA GLU A 176 2.89 29.02 -1.00
C GLU A 176 2.03 27.74 -1.05
N GLY A 177 2.11 26.88 -0.02
CA GLY A 177 1.32 25.65 0.06
C GLY A 177 2.10 24.46 0.62
N MET A 178 2.13 23.36 -0.12
CA MET A 178 2.83 22.13 0.28
C MET A 178 3.92 21.78 -0.72
N GLN A 179 5.10 21.43 -0.22
CA GLN A 179 6.20 20.90 -1.00
C GLN A 179 6.19 19.37 -0.89
N ILE A 180 6.13 18.70 -2.04
CA ILE A 180 6.17 17.25 -2.16
C ILE A 180 7.47 16.82 -2.87
N LYS A 181 8.06 15.71 -2.43
CA LYS A 181 9.27 15.15 -3.03
C LYS A 181 8.90 13.90 -3.84
N ILE A 182 8.70 14.07 -5.14
CA ILE A 182 8.35 12.98 -6.05
C ILE A 182 9.02 13.18 -7.42
N THR A 183 9.43 12.08 -8.06
CA THR A 183 10.00 12.07 -9.41
C THR A 183 8.92 11.95 -10.49
N ARG A 184 9.24 12.38 -11.72
CA ARG A 184 8.33 12.22 -12.88
C ARG A 184 8.00 10.74 -13.15
N GLN A 185 8.99 9.86 -13.00
CA GLN A 185 8.78 8.43 -13.13
C GLN A 185 7.75 7.90 -12.12
N GLU A 186 7.84 8.29 -10.85
CA GLU A 186 6.87 7.90 -9.82
C GLU A 186 5.46 8.43 -10.12
N ILE A 187 5.34 9.67 -10.60
CA ILE A 187 4.03 10.22 -11.04
C ILE A 187 3.47 9.38 -12.19
N GLY A 188 4.29 9.04 -13.19
CA GLY A 188 3.88 8.21 -14.31
C GLY A 188 3.37 6.84 -13.87
N GLN A 189 4.08 6.21 -12.94
CA GLN A 189 3.70 4.93 -12.34
C GLN A 189 2.39 5.00 -11.53
N MET A 190 2.10 6.13 -10.87
CA MET A 190 0.85 6.35 -10.12
C MET A 190 -0.35 6.66 -11.03
N VAL A 191 -0.13 7.42 -12.10
CA VAL A 191 -1.19 7.88 -13.03
C VAL A 191 -1.51 6.85 -14.12
N GLY A 192 -0.67 5.82 -14.27
CA GLY A 192 -0.77 4.83 -15.34
C GLY A 192 -0.41 5.43 -16.70
N CYS A 193 0.64 6.26 -16.74
CA CYS A 193 1.05 6.99 -17.94
C CYS A 193 2.57 6.94 -18.14
N SER A 194 3.03 7.01 -19.39
CA SER A 194 4.46 7.08 -19.70
C SER A 194 5.03 8.46 -19.38
N GLU A 195 6.28 8.49 -18.91
CA GLU A 195 7.00 9.71 -18.50
C GLU A 195 6.99 10.80 -19.58
N LYS A 196 7.13 10.43 -20.87
CA LYS A 196 7.10 11.36 -22.01
C LYS A 196 5.83 12.20 -22.13
N ARG A 197 4.71 11.74 -21.56
CA ARG A 197 3.43 12.46 -21.60
C ARG A 197 3.30 13.46 -20.45
N LEU A 198 4.19 13.38 -19.46
CA LEU A 198 4.32 14.37 -18.38
C LEU A 198 5.14 15.59 -18.83
N ASP A 199 5.91 15.51 -19.92
CA ASP A 199 6.70 16.64 -20.45
C ASP A 199 5.84 17.78 -21.03
N VAL A 200 4.53 17.55 -21.15
CA VAL A 200 3.55 18.54 -21.65
C VAL A 200 2.94 19.34 -20.47
N PHE A 201 3.34 19.05 -19.23
CA PHE A 201 2.82 19.66 -17.99
C PHE A 201 3.94 20.18 -17.08
#